data_AF-A0A6I5YMS5-F1
#
_entry.id   AF-A0A6I5YMS5-F1
#
_cell.length_a   1.000
_cell.length_b   1.000
_cell.length_c   1.000
_cell.angle_alpha   90.00
_cell.angle_beta   90.00
_cell.angle_gamma   90.00
#
_symmetry.space_group_name_H-M   'P 1'
#
loop_
_entity.id
_entity.type
_entity.pdbx_description
1 polymer ?
#
loop_
_entity_poly.entity_id
_entity_poly.type
_entity_poly.pdbx_seq_one_letter_code
_entity_poly.pdbx_strand_id
1 'polypeptide(L)'
;MSKKVLIVEDEIFVALEIEQIVEDAGFDVGAIAADRDAALAGAQDCTIALVDLNLRDGPTGPVIGMELASRYGIRVIYITANPAQIGEASVAALGVITKPFRPHSIAAALKLAAADVPDLLAAEIAGFTPFPPPGSWNGMESRG
;
A
#
# COMPACT_ATOMS: atom_id res chain seq x y z
N MET A 1 -18.89 -5.59 6.44
CA MET A 1 -18.24 -5.91 5.16
C MET A 1 -16.76 -6.08 5.46
N SER A 2 -16.21 -7.27 5.25
CA SER A 2 -14.77 -7.48 5.37
C SER A 2 -14.05 -6.74 4.24
N LYS A 3 -12.92 -6.10 4.54
CA LYS A 3 -12.14 -5.35 3.55
C LYS A 3 -11.14 -6.30 2.91
N LYS A 4 -11.33 -6.59 1.63
CA LYS A 4 -10.42 -7.43 0.85
C LYS A 4 -9.17 -6.65 0.45
N VAL A 5 -8.02 -7.27 0.67
CA VAL A 5 -6.69 -6.75 0.33
C VAL A 5 -6.16 -7.48 -0.90
N LEU A 6 -5.72 -6.72 -1.90
CA LEU A 6 -4.93 -7.23 -3.03
C LEU A 6 -3.45 -7.15 -2.65
N ILE A 7 -2.73 -8.26 -2.81
CA ILE A 7 -1.28 -8.32 -2.63
C ILE A 7 -0.65 -8.37 -4.03
N VAL A 8 0.23 -7.42 -4.35
CA VAL A 8 0.97 -7.38 -5.61
C VAL A 8 2.47 -7.51 -5.28
N GLU A 9 2.97 -8.74 -5.41
CA GLU A 9 4.30 -9.17 -4.98
C GLU A 9 4.69 -10.41 -5.79
N ASP A 10 5.87 -10.41 -6.41
CA ASP A 10 6.34 -11.54 -7.23
C ASP A 10 7.14 -12.57 -6.42
N GLU A 11 7.72 -12.17 -5.28
CA GLU A 11 8.40 -13.08 -4.37
C GLU A 11 7.40 -13.86 -3.51
N ILE A 12 7.19 -15.15 -3.83
CA ILE A 12 6.18 -15.99 -3.17
C ILE A 12 6.29 -16.02 -1.64
N PHE A 13 7.50 -16.04 -1.08
CA PHE A 13 7.68 -16.06 0.37
C PHE A 13 7.29 -14.74 1.04
N VAL A 14 7.56 -13.61 0.36
CA VAL A 14 7.14 -12.29 0.82
C VAL A 14 5.63 -12.16 0.71
N ALA A 15 5.03 -12.63 -0.38
CA ALA A 15 3.58 -12.63 -0.56
C ALA A 15 2.86 -13.44 0.53
N LEU A 16 3.36 -14.64 0.86
CA LEU A 16 2.83 -15.48 1.93
C LEU A 16 3.01 -14.86 3.32
N GLU A 17 4.15 -14.19 3.56
CA GLU A 17 4.35 -13.44 4.81
C GLU A 17 3.33 -12.30 4.93
N ILE A 18 3.12 -11.54 3.87
CA ILE A 18 2.14 -10.44 3.83
C ILE A 18 0.72 -10.99 4.02
N GLU A 19 0.35 -12.08 3.34
CA GLU A 19 -0.95 -12.76 3.48
C GLU A 19 -1.23 -13.12 4.94
N GLN A 20 -0.29 -13.78 5.63
CA GLN A 20 -0.45 -14.12 7.04
C GLN A 20 -0.67 -12.87 7.90
N ILE A 21 0.07 -11.79 7.65
CA ILE A 21 -0.07 -10.54 8.39
C ILE A 21 -1.43 -9.87 8.13
N VAL A 22 -1.93 -9.93 6.89
CA VAL A 22 -3.25 -9.41 6.51
C VAL A 22 -4.35 -10.15 7.27
N GLU A 23 -4.29 -11.49 7.27
CA GLU A 23 -5.25 -12.34 7.97
C GLU A 23 -5.22 -12.13 9.49
N ASP A 24 -4.02 -12.09 10.09
CA ASP A 24 -3.82 -11.82 11.52
C ASP A 24 -4.34 -10.42 11.94
N ALA A 25 -4.32 -9.47 11.01
CA ALA A 25 -4.86 -8.12 11.21
C ALA A 25 -6.40 -8.05 11.09
N GLY A 26 -7.05 -9.16 10.74
CA GLY A 26 -8.52 -9.28 10.61
C GLY A 26 -9.06 -8.84 9.25
N PHE A 27 -8.23 -8.82 8.21
CA PHE A 27 -8.60 -8.53 6.83
C PHE A 27 -8.62 -9.82 6.01
N ASP A 28 -9.39 -9.83 4.91
CA ASP A 28 -9.37 -10.95 3.95
C ASP A 28 -8.39 -10.66 2.82
N VAL A 29 -7.65 -11.67 2.37
CA VAL A 29 -6.90 -11.59 1.10
C VAL A 29 -7.86 -11.86 -0.06
N GLY A 30 -8.01 -10.86 -0.94
CA GLY A 30 -8.87 -10.96 -2.11
C GLY A 30 -8.18 -11.68 -3.27
N ALA A 31 -6.91 -11.35 -3.51
CA ALA A 31 -6.06 -11.96 -4.53
C ALA A 31 -4.58 -11.69 -4.24
N ILE A 32 -3.72 -12.55 -4.79
CA ILE A 32 -2.27 -12.38 -4.85
C ILE A 32 -1.86 -12.34 -6.32
N ALA A 33 -1.11 -11.31 -6.71
CA ALA A 33 -0.69 -11.05 -8.07
C ALA A 33 0.83 -10.86 -8.14
N ALA A 34 1.47 -11.53 -9.11
CA ALA A 34 2.92 -11.44 -9.31
C ALA A 34 3.33 -10.48 -10.45
N ASP A 35 2.35 -9.86 -11.12
CA ASP A 35 2.56 -8.94 -12.23
C ASP A 35 1.33 -8.03 -12.42
N ARG A 36 1.45 -7.09 -13.38
CA ARG A 36 0.39 -6.14 -13.70
C ARG A 36 -0.93 -6.80 -14.12
N ASP A 37 -0.88 -7.80 -14.99
CA ASP A 37 -2.11 -8.38 -15.55
C ASP A 37 -2.91 -9.13 -14.49
N ALA A 38 -2.22 -9.90 -13.63
CA ALA A 38 -2.83 -10.54 -12.47
C ALA A 38 -3.38 -9.52 -11.47
N ALA A 39 -2.68 -8.41 -11.24
CA ALA A 39 -3.11 -7.37 -10.30
C ALA A 39 -4.43 -6.73 -10.74
N LEU A 40 -4.56 -6.41 -12.03
CA LEU A 40 -5.78 -5.81 -12.59
C LEU A 40 -6.96 -6.80 -12.62
N ALA A 41 -6.69 -8.08 -12.87
CA ALA A 41 -7.72 -9.13 -12.83
C ALA A 41 -8.25 -9.36 -11.40
N GLY A 42 -7.38 -9.26 -10.39
CA GLY A 42 -7.73 -9.44 -8.97
C GLY A 42 -8.32 -8.21 -8.28
N ALA A 43 -8.36 -7.05 -8.95
CA ALA A 43 -8.71 -5.77 -8.32
C ALA A 43 -10.20 -5.60 -8.00
N GLN A 44 -11.10 -6.25 -8.74
CA GLN A 44 -12.53 -5.90 -8.80
C GLN A 44 -13.25 -5.86 -7.44
N ASP A 45 -12.90 -6.77 -6.52
CA ASP A 45 -13.53 -6.87 -5.19
C ASP A 45 -12.64 -6.32 -4.06
N CYS A 46 -11.46 -5.80 -4.38
CA CYS A 46 -10.50 -5.32 -3.39
C CYS A 46 -10.74 -3.86 -3.05
N THR A 47 -10.38 -3.48 -1.82
CA THR A 47 -10.53 -2.09 -1.33
C THR A 47 -9.20 -1.47 -0.94
N ILE A 48 -8.20 -2.30 -0.65
CA ILE A 48 -6.84 -1.93 -0.29
C ILE A 48 -5.89 -2.76 -1.15
N ALA A 49 -4.77 -2.19 -1.58
CA ALA A 49 -3.71 -2.92 -2.24
C ALA A 49 -2.34 -2.65 -1.58
N LEU A 50 -1.59 -3.72 -1.38
CA LEU A 50 -0.18 -3.70 -0.98
C LEU A 50 0.66 -4.01 -2.23
N VAL A 51 1.51 -3.09 -2.68
CA VAL A 51 2.14 -3.17 -4.01
C VAL A 51 3.66 -3.03 -3.90
N ASP A 52 4.42 -4.03 -4.35
CA ASP A 52 5.86 -3.82 -4.64
C ASP A 52 6.03 -3.04 -5.94
N LEU A 53 7.06 -2.20 -5.97
CA LEU A 53 7.48 -1.42 -7.11
C LEU A 53 8.19 -2.25 -8.17
N ASN A 54 9.01 -3.22 -7.74
CA ASN A 54 9.78 -4.07 -8.63
C ASN A 54 9.16 -5.46 -8.64
N LEU A 55 8.59 -5.85 -9.78
CA LEU A 55 8.00 -7.16 -9.99
C LEU A 55 8.78 -7.88 -11.10
N ARG A 56 8.40 -9.13 -11.38
CA ARG A 56 9.03 -9.95 -12.43
C ARG A 56 8.95 -9.36 -13.84
N ASP A 57 7.98 -8.48 -14.09
CA ASP A 57 7.79 -7.75 -15.36
C ASP A 57 8.50 -6.38 -15.38
N GLY A 58 9.28 -6.07 -14.33
CA GLY A 58 10.09 -4.85 -14.20
C GLY A 58 9.55 -3.88 -13.15
N PRO A 59 9.93 -2.59 -13.20
CA PRO A 59 9.48 -1.57 -12.25
C PRO A 59 8.05 -1.09 -12.58
N THR A 60 7.10 -2.02 -12.65
CA THR A 60 5.71 -1.78 -13.05
C THR A 60 4.80 -1.36 -11.89
N GLY A 61 5.23 -1.59 -10.64
CA GLY A 61 4.43 -1.29 -9.45
C GLY A 61 3.94 0.16 -9.30
N PRO A 62 4.74 1.20 -9.62
CA PRO A 62 4.23 2.57 -9.64
C PRO A 62 3.00 2.73 -10.56
N VAL A 63 3.06 2.17 -11.76
CA VAL A 63 1.97 2.21 -12.75
C VAL A 63 0.76 1.41 -12.26
N ILE A 64 0.98 0.22 -11.70
CA ILE A 64 -0.08 -0.60 -11.11
C ILE A 64 -0.82 0.18 -10.02
N GLY A 65 -0.09 0.79 -9.07
CA GLY A 65 -0.71 1.58 -7.99
C GLY A 65 -1.57 2.73 -8.51
N MET A 66 -1.09 3.48 -9.51
CA MET A 66 -1.89 4.55 -10.13
C MET A 66 -3.16 4.02 -10.80
N GLU A 67 -3.09 2.87 -11.49
CA GLU A 67 -4.26 2.27 -12.14
C GLU A 67 -5.27 1.72 -11.13
N LEU A 68 -4.80 1.06 -10.07
CA LEU A 68 -5.65 0.56 -8.98
C LEU A 68 -6.41 1.70 -8.30
N ALA A 69 -5.71 2.79 -7.98
CA ALA A 69 -6.32 3.96 -7.35
C ALA A 69 -7.32 4.66 -8.28
N SER A 70 -6.94 4.95 -9.53
CA SER A 70 -7.75 5.74 -10.46
C SER A 70 -8.93 4.99 -11.06
N ARG A 71 -8.77 3.69 -11.38
CA ARG A 71 -9.82 2.90 -12.06
C ARG A 71 -10.75 2.17 -11.10
N TYR A 72 -10.24 1.73 -9.95
CA TYR A 72 -10.99 0.91 -9.00
C TYR A 72 -11.28 1.63 -7.67
N GLY A 73 -10.69 2.80 -7.43
CA GLY A 73 -10.81 3.50 -6.15
C GLY A 73 -10.13 2.76 -4.99
N ILE A 74 -9.20 1.85 -5.30
CA ILE A 74 -8.48 1.07 -4.30
C ILE A 74 -7.47 1.96 -3.59
N ARG A 75 -7.41 1.84 -2.26
CA ARG A 75 -6.41 2.52 -1.44
C ARG A 75 -5.08 1.79 -1.54
N VAL A 76 -4.08 2.43 -2.13
CA VAL A 76 -2.77 1.82 -2.38
C VAL A 76 -1.79 2.16 -1.26
N ILE A 77 -1.03 1.15 -0.82
CA ILE A 77 0.16 1.30 0.00
C ILE A 77 1.30 0.58 -0.71
N TYR A 78 2.42 1.25 -0.95
CA TYR A 78 3.58 0.60 -1.52
C TYR A 78 4.38 -0.15 -0.46
N ILE A 79 4.97 -1.30 -0.81
CA ILE A 79 5.89 -2.05 0.04
C ILE A 79 7.14 -2.36 -0.78
N THR A 80 8.28 -1.77 -0.47
CA THR A 80 9.45 -1.89 -1.36
C THR A 80 10.78 -1.70 -0.65
N ALA A 81 11.86 -2.24 -1.20
CA ALA A 81 13.22 -1.95 -0.73
C ALA A 81 13.75 -0.59 -1.22
N ASN A 82 13.19 -0.04 -2.31
CA ASN A 82 13.70 1.19 -2.93
C ASN A 82 12.58 2.22 -3.19
N PRO A 83 12.16 2.98 -2.16
CA PRO A 83 11.07 3.95 -2.29
C PRO A 83 11.37 5.12 -3.26
N ALA A 84 12.63 5.33 -3.65
CA ALA A 84 12.99 6.36 -4.63
C ALA A 84 12.37 6.11 -6.02
N GLN A 85 11.98 4.86 -6.33
CA GLN A 85 11.36 4.49 -7.61
C GLN A 85 9.87 4.88 -7.71
N ILE A 86 9.24 5.34 -6.62
CA ILE A 86 7.82 5.72 -6.63
C ILE A 86 7.59 6.96 -7.51
N GLY A 87 8.45 7.97 -7.36
CA GLY A 87 8.32 9.24 -8.08
C GLY A 87 6.92 9.86 -7.96
N GLU A 88 6.34 10.21 -9.10
CA GLU A 88 5.02 10.84 -9.19
C GLU A 88 3.86 9.91 -8.77
N ALA A 89 4.06 8.59 -8.77
CA ALA A 89 3.02 7.64 -8.36
C ALA A 89 2.66 7.75 -6.86
N SER A 90 3.45 8.48 -6.07
CA SER A 90 3.16 8.78 -4.66
C SER A 90 1.81 9.45 -4.47
N VAL A 91 1.33 10.23 -5.45
CA VAL A 91 0.03 10.91 -5.38
C VAL A 91 -1.17 9.95 -5.40
N ALA A 92 -0.97 8.70 -5.83
CA ALA A 92 -2.01 7.68 -5.92
C ALA A 92 -2.04 6.74 -4.70
N ALA A 93 -1.09 6.88 -3.77
CA ALA A 93 -0.95 6.00 -2.62
C ALA A 93 -1.09 6.77 -1.30
N LEU A 94 -1.43 6.05 -0.23
CA LEU A 94 -1.48 6.59 1.13
C LEU A 94 -0.07 6.74 1.74
N GLY A 95 0.90 5.98 1.23
CA GLY A 95 2.26 5.95 1.71
C GLY A 95 3.04 4.75 1.21
N VAL A 96 4.24 4.58 1.77
CA VAL A 96 5.14 3.46 1.50
C VAL A 96 5.66 2.85 2.79
N ILE A 97 5.77 1.52 2.83
CA ILE A 97 6.51 0.76 3.84
C ILE A 97 7.82 0.29 3.23
N THR A 98 8.94 0.63 3.86
CA THR A 98 10.26 0.19 3.37
C THR A 98 10.59 -1.22 3.86
N LYS A 99 11.02 -2.11 2.96
CA LYS A 99 11.56 -3.44 3.31
C LYS A 99 12.95 -3.29 3.97
N PRO A 100 13.29 -4.07 5.02
CA PRO A 100 12.45 -5.08 5.66
C PRO A 100 11.36 -4.44 6.53
N PHE A 101 10.14 -4.96 6.42
CA PHE A 101 8.98 -4.49 7.19
C PHE A 101 8.80 -5.31 8.47
N ARG A 102 7.99 -4.79 9.38
CA ARG A 102 7.51 -5.51 10.56
C ARG A 102 6.04 -5.86 10.38
N PRO A 103 5.56 -7.02 10.88
CA PRO A 103 4.14 -7.36 10.86
C PRO A 103 3.23 -6.24 11.37
N HIS A 104 3.63 -5.59 12.47
CA HIS A 104 2.89 -4.47 13.04
C HIS A 104 2.76 -3.26 12.10
N SER A 105 3.78 -3.00 11.27
CA SER A 105 3.77 -1.88 10.33
C SER A 105 2.72 -2.08 9.23
N ILE A 106 2.65 -3.29 8.66
CA ILE A 106 1.63 -3.64 7.66
C ILE A 106 0.24 -3.61 8.31
N ALA A 107 0.06 -4.24 9.46
CA ALA A 107 -1.23 -4.26 10.15
C ALA A 107 -1.74 -2.84 10.50
N ALA A 108 -0.87 -1.94 10.93
CA ALA A 108 -1.23 -0.56 11.21
C ALA A 108 -1.56 0.22 9.93
N ALA A 109 -0.82 0.00 8.84
CA ALA A 109 -1.08 0.65 7.55
C ALA A 109 -2.42 0.17 6.95
N LEU A 110 -2.76 -1.12 7.08
CA LEU A 110 -4.07 -1.65 6.68
C LEU A 110 -5.21 -0.99 7.48
N LYS A 111 -5.05 -0.82 8.80
CA LYS A 111 -6.04 -0.12 9.64
C LYS A 111 -6.21 1.34 9.24
N LEU A 112 -5.11 2.03 8.92
CA LEU A 112 -5.13 3.39 8.40
C LEU A 112 -5.89 3.45 7.06
N ALA A 113 -5.55 2.57 6.12
CA ALA A 113 -6.25 2.47 4.83
C ALA A 113 -7.71 2.05 4.99
N ALA A 114 -8.06 1.34 6.06
CA ALA A 114 -9.41 0.95 6.38
C ALA A 114 -10.24 2.04 7.08
N ALA A 115 -9.66 3.15 7.53
CA ALA A 115 -10.45 4.24 8.10
C ALA A 115 -11.38 4.86 7.03
N ASP A 116 -12.52 5.42 7.45
CA ASP A 116 -13.40 6.17 6.53
C ASP A 116 -12.66 7.39 5.96
N VAL A 117 -11.97 8.11 6.85
CA VAL A 117 -11.05 9.21 6.53
C VAL A 117 -9.68 8.88 7.14
N PRO A 118 -8.71 8.41 6.35
CA PRO A 118 -7.36 8.14 6.83
C PRO A 118 -6.65 9.43 7.26
N ASP A 119 -6.23 9.51 8.53
CA ASP A 119 -5.38 10.59 9.04
C ASP A 119 -3.91 10.23 8.83
N LEU A 120 -3.36 10.63 7.69
CA LEU A 120 -1.98 10.35 7.31
C LEU A 120 -0.96 11.17 8.10
N LEU A 121 -1.37 12.30 8.70
CA LEU A 121 -0.46 13.19 9.45
C LEU A 121 -0.26 12.71 10.89
N ALA A 122 -1.27 12.06 11.47
CA ALA A 122 -1.19 11.45 12.80
C ALA A 122 -0.68 10.00 12.78
N ALA A 123 -0.38 9.44 11.61
CA ALA A 123 0.01 8.04 11.46
C ALA A 123 1.45 7.79 11.97
N GLU A 124 1.59 7.40 13.24
CA GLU A 124 2.87 6.95 13.81
C GLU A 124 3.08 5.45 13.57
N ILE A 125 3.52 5.09 12.37
CA ILE A 125 3.77 3.70 11.97
C ILE A 125 5.25 3.50 11.63
N ALA A 126 5.94 2.61 12.36
CA ALA A 126 7.36 2.38 12.16
C ALA A 126 7.67 1.88 10.74
N GLY A 127 8.58 2.55 10.03
CA GLY A 127 8.98 2.19 8.66
C GLY A 127 7.96 2.56 7.58
N PHE A 128 6.87 3.21 7.93
CA PHE A 128 5.89 3.76 7.01
C PHE A 128 6.14 5.25 6.80
N THR A 129 6.17 5.68 5.55
CA THR A 129 6.24 7.10 5.16
C THR A 129 4.90 7.48 4.50
N PRO A 130 4.07 8.31 5.14
CA PRO A 130 2.80 8.74 4.57
C PRO A 130 3.01 9.67 3.37
N PHE A 131 2.08 9.64 2.42
CA PHE A 131 1.98 10.59 1.31
C PHE A 131 0.76 11.49 1.49
N PRO A 132 0.85 12.52 2.35
CA PRO A 132 -0.26 13.43 2.54
C PRO A 132 -0.54 14.21 1.24
N PRO A 133 -1.80 14.63 1.01
CA PRO A 133 -2.15 15.44 -0.14
C PRO A 133 -1.29 16.72 -0.24
N PRO A 134 -1.03 17.23 -1.46
CA PRO A 134 -0.39 18.53 -1.61
C PRO A 134 -1.13 19.62 -0.83
N GLY A 135 -0.42 20.33 0.05
CA GLY A 135 -1.00 21.41 0.88
C GLY A 135 -1.42 21.01 2.31
N SER A 136 -1.31 19.74 2.69
CA SER A 136 -1.66 19.26 4.04
C SER A 136 -0.65 19.63 5.15
N TRP A 137 0.46 20.28 4.82
CA TRP A 137 1.55 20.65 5.74
C TRP A 137 1.31 21.91 6.56
N ASN A 138 0.09 22.48 6.53
CA ASN A 138 -0.21 23.76 7.14
C ASN A 138 -0.38 23.60 8.67
N GLY A 139 0.71 23.50 9.44
CA GLY A 139 0.63 23.39 10.90
C GLY A 139 1.91 23.12 11.71
N MET A 140 3.08 22.89 11.09
CA MET A 140 4.34 22.66 11.83
C MET A 140 5.30 23.86 11.83
N GLU A 141 4.80 25.07 11.63
CA GLU A 141 5.54 26.33 11.87
C GLU A 141 4.92 27.10 13.04
N SER A 142 5.08 26.63 14.28
CA SER A 142 4.91 27.44 15.50
C SER A 142 5.33 26.68 16.76
N ARG A 143 6.62 26.34 16.85
CA ARG A 143 7.32 26.16 18.14
C ARG A 143 8.76 26.66 17.99
N GLY A 144 8.87 27.98 17.89
CA GLY A 144 10.08 28.70 18.31
C GLY A 144 10.10 28.90 19.83
#